data_AF-C3XPF7-F1
#
_entry.id   AF-C3XPF7-F1
#
_cell.length_a   1.000
_cell.length_b   1.000
_cell.length_c   1.000
_cell.angle_alpha   90.00
_cell.angle_beta   90.00
_cell.angle_gamma   90.00
#
_symmetry.space_group_name_H-M   'P 1'
#
loop_
_entity.id
_entity.type
_entity.pdbx_description
1 polymer ?
#
loop_
_entity_poly.entity_id
_entity_poly.type
_entity_poly.pdbx_seq_one_letter_code
_entity_poly.pdbx_strand_id
1 'polypeptide(L)' 'GRCVNKDGGYKCTCSPGWTGQNCQQDINECIKSPCQHGRCVNKDGGYKCTCSPGWTGQNC' A
#
# COMPACT_ATOMS: atom_id res chain seq x y z
N GLY A 1 -3.55 3.65 11.39
CA GLY A 1 -4.20 4.95 11.15
C GLY A 1 -4.64 5.58 12.46
N ARG A 2 -4.78 6.90 12.51
CA ARG A 2 -5.31 7.65 13.66
C ARG A 2 -6.55 8.42 13.23
N CYS A 3 -7.66 8.21 13.89
CA CYS A 3 -8.89 8.97 13.67
C CYS A 3 -8.99 10.12 14.67
N VAL A 4 -9.26 11.32 14.15
CA VAL A 4 -9.45 12.53 14.95
C VAL A 4 -10.85 13.08 14.71
N ASN A 5 -11.59 13.31 15.80
CA ASN A 5 -12.89 13.96 15.72
C ASN A 5 -12.70 15.41 15.24
N LYS A 6 -13.59 15.85 14.36
CA LYS A 6 -13.67 17.20 13.80
C LYS A 6 -15.08 17.72 14.04
N ASP A 7 -15.27 19.03 14.10
CA ASP A 7 -16.62 19.57 14.28
C ASP A 7 -17.54 19.09 13.14
N GLY A 8 -18.62 18.39 13.50
CA GLY A 8 -19.53 17.74 12.56
C GLY A 8 -19.13 16.34 12.05
N GLY A 9 -18.06 15.71 12.56
CA GLY A 9 -17.69 14.34 12.17
C GLY A 9 -16.34 13.83 12.69
N TYR A 10 -15.68 12.97 11.91
CA TYR A 10 -14.32 12.49 12.19
C TYR A 10 -13.53 12.35 10.90
N LYS A 11 -12.21 12.51 11.00
CA LYS A 11 -11.28 12.29 9.89
C LYS A 11 -10.20 11.33 10.33
N CYS A 12 -9.98 10.26 9.56
CA CYS A 12 -8.87 9.34 9.80
C CYS A 12 -7.66 9.69 8.92
N THR A 13 -6.51 9.78 9.58
CA THR A 13 -5.20 9.80 8.92
C THR A 13 -4.70 8.37 8.85
N CYS A 14 -4.64 7.83 7.65
CA CYS A 14 -4.25 6.45 7.43
C CYS A 14 -2.74 6.26 7.48
N SER A 15 -2.33 5.05 7.86
CA SER A 15 -0.93 4.66 7.75
C SER A 15 -0.57 4.57 6.26
N PRO A 16 0.73 4.69 5.89
CA PRO A 16 1.16 4.41 4.52
C PRO A 16 0.61 3.05 4.05
N GLY A 17 0.13 2.99 2.81
CA GLY A 17 -0.50 1.80 2.23
C GLY A 17 -2.00 1.61 2.56
N TRP A 18 -2.63 2.52 3.33
CA TRP A 18 -4.05 2.41 3.67
C TRP A 18 -4.83 3.66 3.27
N THR A 19 -6.10 3.48 2.90
CA THR A 19 -7.02 4.52 2.44
C THR A 19 -8.46 4.23 2.89
N GLY A 20 -9.39 5.13 2.53
CA GLY A 20 -10.79 5.09 2.92
C GLY A 20 -11.07 5.82 4.23
N GLN A 21 -12.35 6.06 4.51
CA GLN A 21 -12.79 6.88 5.63
C GLN A 21 -12.30 6.39 7.00
N ASN A 22 -12.20 5.07 7.21
CA ASN A 22 -11.65 4.45 8.42
C ASN A 22 -10.32 3.72 8.18
N CYS A 23 -9.61 4.01 7.09
CA CYS A 23 -8.37 3.32 6.74
C CYS A 23 -8.55 1.80 6.56
N GLN A 24 -9.74 1.37 6.16
CA GLN A 24 -10.07 -0.04 5.96
C GLN A 24 -9.73 -0.57 4.57
N GLN A 25 -9.41 0.33 3.63
CA GLN A 25 -9.06 -0.05 2.27
C GLN A 25 -7.56 -0.07 2.13
N ASP A 26 -7.03 -1.19 1.64
CA ASP A 26 -5.64 -1.30 1.26
C ASP A 26 -5.38 -0.55 -0.06
N ILE A 27 -4.27 0.18 -0.13
CA ILE A 27 -3.86 0.87 -1.36
C ILE A 27 -3.16 -0.16 -2.24
N ASN A 28 -3.63 -0.33 -3.46
CA ASN A 28 -2.92 -1.20 -4.40
C ASN A 28 -1.68 -0.49 -4.98
N GLU A 29 -0.51 -0.65 -4.37
CA GLU A 29 0.72 -0.03 -4.89
C GLU A 29 1.20 -0.66 -6.21
N CYS A 30 0.72 -1.86 -6.54
CA CYS A 30 1.06 -2.50 -7.82
C CYS A 30 0.52 -1.77 -9.05
N ILE A 31 -0.47 -0.88 -8.88
CA ILE A 31 -0.98 -0.03 -9.99
C ILE A 31 0.13 0.87 -10.54
N LYS A 32 1.12 1.24 -9.72
CA LYS A 32 2.27 2.04 -10.15
C LYS A 32 3.38 1.21 -10.79
N SER A 33 3.20 -0.10 -10.89
CA SER A 33 4.20 -1.05 -11.38
C SER A 33 5.60 -0.83 -10.78
N PRO A 34 5.75 -0.91 -9.43
CA PRO A 34 7.03 -0.65 -8.78
C PRO A 34 8.10 -1.73 -9.05
N CYS A 35 7.69 -2.93 -9.48
CA CYS A 35 8.60 -4.03 -9.80
C CYS A 35 9.07 -3.94 -11.26
N GLN A 36 10.37 -4.02 -11.50
CA GLN A 36 10.96 -3.91 -12.85
C GLN A 36 11.09 -5.27 -13.55
N HIS A 37 11.73 -6.26 -12.92
CA HIS A 37 11.91 -7.62 -13.45
C HIS A 37 11.27 -8.66 -12.54
N GLY A 38 10.03 -8.39 -12.13
CA GLY A 38 9.26 -9.30 -11.29
C GLY A 38 7.77 -9.06 -11.34
N ARG A 39 7.02 -9.94 -10.68
CA ARG A 39 5.57 -9.82 -10.53
C ARG A 39 5.26 -9.04 -9.26
N CYS A 40 4.56 -7.91 -9.39
CA CYS A 40 4.05 -7.19 -8.22
C CYS A 40 2.87 -7.94 -7.60
N VAL A 41 2.89 -8.07 -6.27
CA VAL A 41 1.82 -8.64 -5.48
C VAL A 41 1.43 -7.62 -4.40
N ASN A 42 0.20 -7.13 -4.49
CA ASN A 42 -0.36 -6.24 -3.48
C ASN A 42 -0.54 -6.97 -2.15
N LYS A 43 -0.25 -6.29 -1.04
CA LYS A 43 -0.29 -6.84 0.32
C LYS A 43 -0.90 -5.81 1.26
N ASP A 44 -1.52 -6.27 2.33
CA ASP A 44 -2.11 -5.35 3.31
C ASP A 44 -1.04 -4.39 3.89
N GLY A 45 -1.16 -3.11 3.56
CA GLY A 45 -0.26 -2.03 3.92
C GLY A 45 0.97 -1.87 3.02
N GLY A 46 1.02 -2.50 1.84
CA GLY A 46 2.14 -2.34 0.91
C GLY A 46 2.17 -3.33 -0.25
N TYR A 47 3.35 -3.53 -0.84
CA TYR A 47 3.51 -4.48 -1.94
C TYR A 47 4.75 -5.35 -1.76
N LYS A 48 4.75 -6.48 -2.46
CA LYS A 48 5.91 -7.34 -2.59
C LYS A 48 6.17 -7.66 -4.05
N CYS A 49 7.41 -7.53 -4.48
CA CYS A 49 7.85 -8.00 -5.79
C CYS A 49 8.33 -9.44 -5.70
N THR A 50 7.82 -10.29 -6.57
CA THR A 50 8.35 -11.64 -6.80
C THR A 50 9.31 -11.58 -7.99
N CYS A 51 10.61 -11.58 -7.69
CA CYS A 51 11.66 -11.39 -8.69
C CYS A 51 11.80 -12.59 -9.62
N SER A 52 12.14 -12.31 -10.88
CA SER A 52 12.57 -13.35 -11.82
C SER A 52 13.93 -13.92 -11.39
N PRO A 53 14.28 -15.16 -11.78
CA PRO A 53 15.57 -15.75 -11.44
C PRO A 53 16.74 -14.83 -11.83
N GLY A 54 17.66 -14.58 -10.90
CA GLY A 54 18.81 -13.69 -11.10
C GLY A 54 18.60 -12.24 -10.64
N TRP A 55 17.36 -11.84 -10.33
CA TRP A 55 17.04 -10.50 -9.80
C TRP A 55 16.83 -10.52 -8.30
N THR A 56 17.32 -9.49 -7.61
CA THR A 56 17.26 -9.38 -6.14
C THR A 56 16.98 -7.94 -5.72
N GLY A 57 16.53 -7.76 -4.48
CA GLY A 57 16.17 -6.45 -3.94
C GLY A 57 14.65 -6.23 -3.87
N GLN A 58 14.24 -5.06 -3.38
CA GLN A 58 12.83 -4.76 -3.10
C GLN A 58 11.98 -4.66 -4.37
N ASN A 59 12.57 -4.23 -5.50
CA ASN A 59 11.88 -3.97 -6.77
C ASN A 59 12.32 -4.87 -7.94
N CYS A 60 13.19 -5.87 -7.68
CA CYS A 60 13.66 -6.87 -8.66
C CYS A 60 14.28 -6.32 -9.96
#